data_AF-A0A2E2TZD3-F1
#
_entry.id   AF-A0A2E2TZD3-F1
#
_cell.length_a   1.000
_cell.length_b   1.000
_cell.length_c   1.000
_cell.angle_alpha   90.00
_cell.angle_beta   90.00
_cell.angle_gamma   90.00
#
_symmetry.space_group_name_H-M   'P 1'
#
loop_
_entity.id
_entity.type
_entity.pdbx_description
1 polymer ?
#
loop_
_entity_poly.entity_id
_entity_poly.type
_entity_poly.pdbx_seq_one_letter_code
_entity_poly.pdbx_strand_id
1 'polypeptide(L)' 'MPDEKGYSYADYMRLLRDCIDNLSAYQQRTGCYSGALKRLKDDLKHEDPFISYRASRAAIKLMRNPKLYH' A
#
# COMPACT_ATOMS: atom_id res chain seq x y z
N MET A 1 -7.51 16.68 -22.45
CA MET A 1 -6.26 15.90 -22.45
C MET A 1 -5.85 15.76 -21.00
N PRO A 2 -5.62 14.55 -20.45
CA PRO A 2 -5.04 14.45 -19.12
C PRO A 2 -3.65 15.08 -19.20
N ASP A 3 -3.37 16.06 -18.34
CA ASP A 3 -2.09 16.76 -18.29
C ASP A 3 -0.93 15.74 -18.28
N GLU A 4 0.03 15.89 -19.20
CA GLU A 4 1.29 15.13 -19.27
C GLU A 4 2.25 15.43 -18.10
N LYS A 5 1.72 15.69 -16.91
CA LYS A 5 2.52 15.67 -15.68
C LYS A 5 2.56 14.22 -15.21
N GLY A 6 3.61 13.50 -15.60
CA GLY A 6 3.87 12.15 -15.10
C GLY A 6 3.72 12.11 -13.57
N TYR A 7 3.05 11.09 -13.06
CA TYR A 7 2.91 10.90 -11.62
C TYR A 7 4.30 10.75 -10.99
N SER A 8 4.61 11.60 -10.00
CA SER A 8 5.89 11.49 -9.29
C SER A 8 5.93 10.21 -8.45
N TYR A 9 7.14 9.70 -8.18
CA TYR A 9 7.30 8.58 -7.24
C TYR A 9 6.69 8.90 -5.86
N ALA A 10 6.75 10.16 -5.44
CA ALA A 10 6.15 10.61 -4.19
C ALA A 10 4.61 10.49 -4.21
N ASP A 11 3.96 10.88 -5.31
CA ASP A 11 2.51 10.73 -5.48
C ASP A 11 2.09 9.27 -5.49
N TYR A 12 2.85 8.44 -6.20
CA TYR A 12 2.66 7.00 -6.22
C TYR A 12 2.77 6.38 -4.81
N MET A 13 3.81 6.74 -4.05
CA MET A 13 4.00 6.24 -2.69
C MET A 13 2.92 6.75 -1.73
N ARG A 14 2.46 7.99 -1.88
CA ARG A 14 1.34 8.55 -1.11
C ARG A 14 0.06 7.75 -1.36
N LEU A 15 -0.32 7.56 -2.63
CA LEU A 15 -1.50 6.77 -3.00
C LEU A 15 -1.44 5.35 -2.40
N LEU A 16 -0.29 4.69 -2.51
CA LEU A 16 -0.10 3.34 -1.98
C LEU A 16 -0.24 3.26 -0.46
N ARG A 17 0.33 4.24 0.27
CA ARG A 17 0.22 4.31 1.73
C ARG A 17 -1.24 4.50 2.14
N ASP A 18 -1.96 5.40 1.48
CA ASP A 18 -3.38 5.64 1.76
C ASP A 18 -4.23 4.39 1.50
N CYS A 19 -3.97 3.69 0.38
CA CYS A 19 -4.61 2.43 0.06
C CYS A 19 -4.40 1.35 1.14
N ILE A 20 -3.15 1.16 1.58
CA ILE A 20 -2.81 0.16 2.60
C ILE A 20 -3.34 0.57 3.98
N ASP A 21 -3.38 1.86 4.30
CA ASP A 21 -3.97 2.36 5.53
C ASP A 21 -5.49 2.10 5.58
N ASN A 22 -6.21 2.32 4.47
CA ASN A 22 -7.63 2.02 4.34
C ASN A 22 -7.91 0.51 4.44
N LEU A 23 -7.12 -0.32 3.76
CA LEU A 23 -7.24 -1.78 3.85
C LEU A 23 -6.98 -2.27 5.28
N SER A 24 -5.97 -1.70 5.95
CA SER A 24 -5.67 -2.03 7.34
C SER A 24 -6.85 -1.70 8.24
N ALA A 25 -7.45 -0.52 8.08
CA ALA A 25 -8.62 -0.11 8.86
C ALA A 25 -9.83 -1.03 8.59
N TYR A 26 -10.05 -1.44 7.34
CA TYR A 26 -11.11 -2.38 6.99
C TYR A 26 -10.89 -3.74 7.67
N GLN A 27 -9.71 -4.33 7.52
CA GLN A 27 -9.42 -5.65 8.11
C GLN A 27 -9.41 -5.64 9.64
N GLN A 28 -9.06 -4.52 10.28
CA GLN A 28 -9.20 -4.35 11.72
C GLN A 28 -10.66 -4.41 12.17
N ARG A 29 -11.58 -3.81 11.38
CA ARG A 29 -13.02 -3.83 11.68
C ARG A 29 -13.66 -5.19 11.43
N THR A 30 -13.20 -5.93 10.43
CA THR A 30 -13.74 -7.25 10.08
C THR A 30 -13.08 -8.42 10.82
N GLY A 31 -12.08 -8.15 11.66
CA GLY A 31 -11.35 -9.19 12.41
C GLY A 31 -10.33 -9.96 11.58
N CYS A 32 -10.08 -9.55 10.34
CA CYS A 32 -9.15 -10.19 9.40
C CYS A 32 -7.75 -9.56 9.39
N TYR A 33 -7.42 -8.71 10.37
CA TYR A 33 -6.16 -7.95 10.36
C TYR A 33 -4.94 -8.85 10.51
N SER A 34 -4.18 -9.00 9.43
CA SER A 34 -2.99 -9.85 9.41
C SER A 34 -1.72 -9.12 9.84
N GLY A 35 -0.81 -9.83 10.52
CA GLY A 35 0.53 -9.33 10.82
C GLY A 35 1.38 -9.07 9.57
N ALA A 36 1.04 -9.66 8.43
CA ALA A 36 1.66 -9.36 7.14
C ALA A 36 1.27 -7.96 6.65
N LEU A 37 -0.01 -7.59 6.76
CA LEU A 37 -0.48 -6.25 6.38
C LEU A 37 0.09 -5.16 7.30
N LYS A 38 0.21 -5.43 8.61
CA LYS A 38 0.90 -4.54 9.55
C LYS A 38 2.34 -4.25 9.11
N ARG A 39 3.13 -5.30 8.87
CA ARG A 39 4.53 -5.16 8.43
C ARG A 39 4.64 -4.40 7.11
N LEU A 40 3.79 -4.71 6.14
CA LEU A 40 3.76 -4.01 4.86
C LEU A 40 3.49 -2.50 5.00
N LYS A 41 2.56 -2.13 5.89
CA LYS A 41 2.26 -0.72 6.20
C LYS A 41 3.46 0.01 6.80
N ASP A 42 4.18 -0.65 7.71
CA ASP A 42 5.38 -0.08 8.35
C ASP A 42 6.52 0.06 7.34
N ASP A 43 6.78 -0.97 6.52
CA ASP A 43 7.83 -0.98 5.49
C ASP A 43 7.60 0.09 4.41
N LEU A 44 6.35 0.43 4.08
CA LEU A 44 6.03 1.51 3.15
C LEU A 44 6.39 2.91 3.68
N LYS A 45 6.48 3.07 5.00
CA LYS A 45 6.85 4.33 5.69
C LYS A 45 8.33 4.36 6.08
N HIS A 46 9.07 3.30 5.75
CA HIS A 46 10.48 3.18 6.06
C HIS A 46 11.32 4.23 5.30
N GLU A 47 12.33 4.78 5.98
CA GLU A 47 13.22 5.82 5.43
C GLU A 47 14.16 5.27 4.35
N ASP A 48 14.61 4.02 4.51
CA ASP A 48 15.36 3.29 3.49
C ASP A 48 14.53 3.12 2.18
N PRO A 49 15.02 3.67 1.05
CA PRO A 49 14.31 3.61 -0.24
C PRO A 49 14.23 2.19 -0.81
N PHE A 50 15.15 1.28 -0.49
CA PHE A 50 15.09 -0.10 -0.95
C PHE A 50 14.00 -0.90 -0.23
N ILE A 51 13.83 -0.65 1.07
CA ILE A 51 12.77 -1.27 1.87
C ILE A 51 11.41 -0.77 1.37
N SER A 52 11.23 0.56 1.29
CA SER A 52 9.96 1.14 0.84
C SER A 52 9.63 0.81 -0.62
N TYR A 53 10.64 0.70 -1.50
CA TYR A 53 10.44 0.21 -2.87
C TYR A 53 9.97 -1.25 -2.92
N ARG A 54 10.61 -2.16 -2.16
CA ARG A 54 10.17 -3.57 -2.08
C ARG A 54 8.75 -3.68 -1.52
N ALA A 55 8.45 -2.91 -0.48
CA ALA A 55 7.11 -2.82 0.09
C ALA A 55 6.08 -2.31 -0.94
N SER A 56 6.42 -1.33 -1.76
CA SER A 56 5.55 -0.82 -2.82
C SER A 56 5.14 -1.91 -3.83
N ARG A 57 6.08 -2.79 -4.20
CA ARG A 57 5.79 -3.93 -5.10
C ARG A 57 4.89 -4.96 -4.44
N ALA A 58 5.13 -5.27 -3.17
CA ALA A 58 4.30 -6.18 -2.40
C ALA A 58 2.88 -5.63 -2.23
N ALA A 59 2.74 -4.33 -1.97
CA ALA A 59 1.47 -3.64 -1.87
C ALA A 59 0.69 -3.68 -3.20
N ILE A 60 1.30 -3.40 -4.35
CA ILE A 60 0.62 -3.57 -5.65
C ILE A 60 0.12 -5.01 -5.82
N LYS A 61 0.96 -6.01 -5.51
CA LYS A 61 0.58 -7.42 -5.66
C LYS A 61 -0.60 -7.76 -4.76
N LEU A 62 -0.63 -7.22 -3.54
CA LEU A 62 -1.75 -7.34 -2.63
C LEU A 62 -3.00 -6.69 -3.24
N MET A 63 -2.94 -5.43 -3.69
CA MET A 63 -4.10 -4.71 -4.25
C MET A 63 -4.68 -5.36 -5.52
N ARG A 64 -3.89 -6.17 -6.23
CA ARG A 64 -4.36 -6.95 -7.38
C ARG A 64 -5.14 -8.20 -7.00
N ASN A 65 -5.15 -8.61 -5.73
CA ASN A 65 -5.87 -9.79 -5.30
C ASN A 65 -7.38 -9.47 -5.17
N PRO A 66 -8.26 -10.11 -5.96
CA PRO A 66 -9.69 -9.82 -5.94
C PRO A 66 -10.37 -10.19 -4.61
N LYS A 67 -9.73 -11.03 -3.79
CA LYS A 67 -10.23 -11.46 -2.48
C LYS A 67 -9.88 -10.50 -1.34
N LEU A 68 -9.45 -9.26 -1.62
CA LEU A 68 -9.07 -8.31 -0.57
C LEU A 68 -10.25 -7.81 0.26
N TYR A 69 -11.42 -7.70 -0.35
CA TYR A 69 -12.61 -7.08 0.22
C TYR A 69 -13.71 -8.09 0.58
N HIS A 70 -13.49 -9.37 0.28
CA HIS A 70 -14.37 -10.49 0.63
C HIS A 70 -13.84 -11.19 1.88
#